data_AF-A0A359MUK0-F1
#
_entry.id   AF-A0A359MUK0-F1
#
_cell.length_a   1.000
_cell.length_b   1.000
_cell.length_c   1.000
_cell.angle_alpha   90.00
_cell.angle_beta   90.00
_cell.angle_gamma   90.00
#
_symmetry.space_group_name_H-M   'P 1'
#
loop_
_entity.id
_entity.type
_entity.pdbx_description
1 polymer ?
#
loop_
_entity_poly.entity_id
_entity_poly.type
_entity_poly.pdbx_seq_one_letter_code
_entity_poly.pdbx_strand_id
1 'polypeptide(L)'
;MAYADYTFYTTTYHGTAIATQEDFNRLADRASDKLDIMTFDRLVSGLPTAERAATRVKKAVCAVAEKLQEIEQAEKMAQAGGYGTDELGNVVGNIVTSKTAGAESISFSATSSVKSAVLSAAGDTQAQNRLCYETAREYLAGVTDDCGVLLLYAGL
;
A
#
# COMPACT_ATOMS: atom_id res chain seq x y z
N MET A 1 -8.22 -3.17 -15.08
CA MET A 1 -7.06 -3.90 -15.67
C MET A 1 -5.82 -3.19 -15.20
N ALA A 2 -4.90 -3.90 -14.56
CA ALA A 2 -3.68 -3.30 -14.02
C ALA A 2 -2.86 -2.54 -15.08
N TYR A 3 -2.34 -1.37 -14.71
CA TYR A 3 -1.46 -0.58 -15.58
C TYR A 3 0.01 -1.05 -15.54
N ALA A 4 0.36 -1.94 -14.60
CA ALA A 4 1.71 -2.44 -14.37
C ALA A 4 1.73 -3.98 -14.31
N ASP A 5 2.79 -4.57 -14.87
CA ASP A 5 3.02 -6.00 -14.88
C ASP A 5 4.04 -6.43 -13.82
N TYR A 6 4.01 -7.70 -13.43
CA TYR A 6 4.97 -8.25 -12.48
C TYR A 6 6.42 -8.19 -12.98
N THR A 7 6.62 -8.27 -14.30
CA THR A 7 7.93 -8.08 -14.92
C THR A 7 8.44 -6.66 -14.70
N PHE A 8 7.58 -5.64 -14.81
CA PHE A 8 7.95 -4.24 -14.53
C PHE A 8 8.27 -4.05 -13.05
N TYR A 9 7.48 -4.66 -12.16
CA TYR A 9 7.69 -4.62 -10.71
C TYR A 9 9.08 -5.13 -10.31
N THR A 10 9.51 -6.26 -10.86
CA THR A 10 10.80 -6.90 -10.52
C THR A 10 12.00 -6.26 -11.22
N THR A 11 11.85 -5.87 -12.50
CA THR A 11 12.97 -5.41 -13.33
C THR A 11 13.21 -3.91 -13.31
N THR A 12 12.17 -3.08 -13.16
CA THR A 12 12.28 -1.61 -13.29
C THR A 12 11.99 -0.91 -11.96
N TYR A 13 10.99 -1.40 -11.23
CA TYR A 13 10.67 -0.89 -9.91
C TYR A 13 11.54 -1.52 -8.81
N HIS A 14 12.07 -2.74 -9.05
CA HIS A 14 12.90 -3.50 -8.12
C HIS A 14 12.23 -3.75 -6.76
N GLY A 15 10.91 -3.97 -6.78
CA GLY A 15 10.15 -4.23 -5.56
C GLY A 15 10.39 -5.65 -5.04
N THR A 16 10.43 -5.77 -3.71
CA THR A 16 10.68 -7.04 -3.00
C THR A 16 9.57 -7.41 -2.02
N ALA A 17 8.58 -6.54 -1.82
CA ALA A 17 7.50 -6.75 -0.85
C ALA A 17 6.48 -7.81 -1.30
N ILE A 18 6.24 -7.95 -2.60
CA ILE A 18 5.29 -8.91 -3.16
C ILE A 18 6.06 -10.05 -3.85
N ALA A 19 6.00 -11.24 -3.25
CA ALA A 19 6.82 -12.39 -3.67
C ALA A 19 6.21 -13.21 -4.82
N THR A 20 4.89 -13.17 -5.00
CA THR A 20 4.17 -14.00 -6.00
C THR A 20 3.49 -13.12 -7.05
N GLN A 21 3.47 -13.62 -8.29
CA GLN A 21 2.82 -12.92 -9.41
C GLN A 21 1.29 -12.85 -9.23
N GLU A 22 0.66 -13.87 -8.65
CA GLU A 22 -0.79 -13.88 -8.40
C GLU A 22 -1.19 -12.81 -7.37
N ASP A 23 -0.45 -12.68 -6.26
CA ASP A 23 -0.70 -11.62 -5.29
C ASP A 23 -0.44 -10.26 -5.90
N PHE A 24 0.61 -10.12 -6.72
CA PHE A 24 0.89 -8.88 -7.43
C PHE A 24 -0.28 -8.49 -8.34
N ASN A 25 -0.78 -9.40 -9.18
CA ASN A 25 -1.88 -9.11 -10.09
C ASN A 25 -3.13 -8.65 -9.35
N ARG A 26 -3.51 -9.36 -8.27
CA ARG A 26 -4.66 -9.00 -7.44
C ARG A 26 -4.50 -7.62 -6.80
N LEU A 27 -3.32 -7.30 -6.28
CA LEU A 27 -3.03 -6.02 -5.65
C LEU A 27 -2.89 -4.89 -6.67
N ALA A 28 -2.32 -5.18 -7.84
CA ALA A 28 -2.15 -4.23 -8.93
C ALA A 28 -3.50 -3.82 -9.54
N ASP A 29 -4.44 -4.75 -9.69
CA ASP A 29 -5.81 -4.43 -10.11
C ASP A 29 -6.48 -3.49 -9.10
N ARG A 30 -6.43 -3.81 -7.80
CA ARG A 30 -6.97 -2.92 -6.75
C ARG A 30 -6.27 -1.56 -6.71
N ALA A 31 -4.96 -1.53 -6.90
CA ALA A 31 -4.18 -0.30 -6.93
C ALA A 31 -4.53 0.56 -8.15
N SER A 32 -4.75 -0.06 -9.31
CA SER A 32 -5.22 0.60 -10.53
C SER A 32 -6.61 1.22 -10.34
N ASP A 33 -7.57 0.47 -9.81
CA ASP A 33 -8.92 1.00 -9.52
C ASP A 33 -8.83 2.21 -8.58
N LYS A 34 -7.90 2.16 -7.61
CA LYS A 34 -7.68 3.28 -6.70
C LYS A 34 -7.09 4.50 -7.37
N LEU A 35 -6.13 4.28 -8.27
CA LEU A 35 -5.52 5.34 -9.06
C LEU A 35 -6.50 5.99 -10.01
N ASP A 36 -7.42 5.23 -10.60
CA ASP A 36 -8.48 5.78 -11.45
C ASP A 36 -9.36 6.75 -10.67
N ILE A 37 -9.80 6.36 -9.47
CA ILE A 37 -10.55 7.25 -8.56
C ILE A 37 -9.75 8.52 -8.22
N MET A 38 -8.45 8.40 -7.95
CA MET A 38 -7.58 9.53 -7.57
C MET A 38 -7.27 10.46 -8.74
N THR A 39 -7.27 9.94 -9.96
CA THR A 39 -6.97 10.68 -11.19
C THR A 39 -8.23 11.10 -11.95
N PHE A 40 -9.41 10.93 -11.36
CA PHE A 40 -10.70 11.27 -11.96
C PHE A 40 -10.95 10.55 -13.29
N ASP A 41 -10.62 9.26 -13.34
CA ASP A 41 -10.77 8.38 -14.51
C ASP A 41 -10.01 8.84 -15.76
N ARG A 42 -9.03 9.74 -15.62
CA ARG A 42 -8.22 10.26 -16.74
C ARG A 42 -7.33 9.19 -17.38
N LEU A 43 -6.92 8.19 -16.60
CA LEU A 43 -6.07 7.09 -17.08
C LEU A 43 -6.85 5.98 -17.79
N VAL A 44 -8.19 6.01 -17.72
CA VAL A 44 -9.06 4.98 -18.32
C VAL A 44 -8.96 4.97 -19.84
N SER A 45 -8.72 6.13 -20.47
CA SER A 45 -8.50 6.21 -21.93
C SER A 45 -7.15 5.66 -22.39
N GLY A 46 -6.22 5.42 -21.46
CA GLY A 46 -4.89 4.89 -21.75
C GLY A 46 -3.78 5.59 -20.96
N LEU A 47 -2.60 4.98 -20.98
CA LEU A 47 -1.39 5.59 -20.43
C LEU A 47 -0.96 6.80 -21.28
N PRO A 48 -0.34 7.84 -20.67
CA PRO A 48 0.18 8.98 -21.41
C PRO A 48 1.19 8.55 -22.47
N THR A 49 1.19 9.21 -23.63
CA THR A 49 2.10 8.99 -24.76
C THR A 49 3.57 9.22 -24.36
N ALA A 50 3.83 10.09 -23.38
CA ALA A 50 5.17 10.30 -22.85
C ALA A 50 5.63 9.09 -22.03
N GLU A 51 6.63 8.34 -22.51
CA GLU A 51 7.18 7.15 -21.82
C GLU A 51 7.56 7.43 -20.36
N ARG A 52 8.08 8.63 -20.07
CA ARG A 52 8.43 9.05 -18.71
C ARG A 52 7.19 9.16 -17.81
N ALA A 53 6.09 9.67 -18.33
CA ALA A 53 4.83 9.79 -17.62
C ALA A 53 4.21 8.40 -17.41
N ALA A 54 4.13 7.57 -18.45
CA ALA A 54 3.68 6.19 -18.36
C ALA A 54 4.48 5.38 -17.32
N THR A 55 5.81 5.52 -17.31
CA THR A 55 6.68 4.85 -16.33
C THR A 55 6.39 5.32 -14.91
N ARG A 56 6.11 6.61 -14.69
CA ARG A 56 5.73 7.13 -13.37
C ARG A 56 4.38 6.59 -12.90
N VAL A 57 3.40 6.47 -13.79
CA VAL A 57 2.10 5.83 -13.47
C VAL A 57 2.31 4.38 -13.06
N LYS A 58 3.10 3.61 -13.82
CA LYS A 58 3.43 2.22 -13.47
C LYS A 58 4.12 2.11 -12.10
N LYS A 59 5.06 3.01 -11.79
CA LYS A 59 5.71 3.07 -10.47
C LYS A 59 4.73 3.41 -9.35
N ALA A 60 3.77 4.30 -9.61
CA ALA A 60 2.72 4.64 -8.65
C ALA A 60 1.85 3.41 -8.33
N VAL A 61 1.45 2.64 -9.34
CA VAL A 61 0.68 1.38 -9.16
C VAL A 61 1.47 0.40 -8.30
N CYS A 62 2.76 0.20 -8.59
CA CYS A 62 3.61 -0.69 -7.80
C CYS A 62 3.72 -0.24 -6.34
N ALA A 63 3.95 1.05 -6.08
CA ALA A 63 4.05 1.58 -4.72
C ALA A 63 2.74 1.46 -3.93
N VAL A 64 1.60 1.72 -4.57
CA VAL A 64 0.27 1.55 -3.95
C VAL A 64 -0.01 0.06 -3.68
N ALA A 65 0.37 -0.83 -4.60
CA ALA A 65 0.21 -2.27 -4.41
C ALA A 65 1.00 -2.78 -3.19
N GLU A 66 2.24 -2.31 -2.99
CA GLU A 66 3.02 -2.65 -1.79
C GLU A 66 2.37 -2.12 -0.52
N LYS A 67 1.81 -0.91 -0.55
CA LYS A 67 1.09 -0.34 0.60
C LYS A 67 -0.16 -1.12 0.95
N LEU A 68 -0.94 -1.52 -0.05
CA LEU A 68 -2.11 -2.38 0.14
C LEU A 68 -1.71 -3.72 0.75
N GLN A 69 -0.57 -4.27 0.35
CA GLN A 69 -0.05 -5.50 0.94
C GLN A 69 0.37 -5.33 2.40
N GLU A 70 1.03 -4.22 2.75
CA GLU A 70 1.39 -3.87 4.13
C GLU A 70 0.12 -3.74 5.02
N ILE A 71 -0.93 -3.13 4.48
CA ILE A 71 -2.24 -2.98 5.14
C ILE A 71 -2.92 -4.36 5.33
N GLU A 72 -2.98 -5.19 4.29
CA GLU A 72 -3.59 -6.53 4.40
C GLU A 72 -2.83 -7.44 5.38
N GLN A 73 -1.50 -7.32 5.43
CA GLN A 73 -0.71 -8.02 6.44
C GLN A 73 -1.02 -7.52 7.85
N ALA A 74 -1.13 -6.21 8.05
CA ALA A 74 -1.54 -5.62 9.32
C ALA A 74 -2.93 -6.14 9.73
N GLU A 75 -3.94 -6.06 8.86
CA GLU A 75 -5.29 -6.56 9.14
C GLU A 75 -5.31 -8.05 9.48
N LYS A 76 -4.52 -8.89 8.81
CA LYS A 76 -4.40 -10.31 9.16
C LYS A 76 -3.82 -10.51 10.57
N MET A 77 -2.84 -9.70 10.97
CA MET A 77 -2.30 -9.73 12.34
C MET A 77 -3.35 -9.24 13.37
N ALA A 78 -4.16 -8.24 13.02
CA ALA A 78 -5.29 -7.78 13.82
C ALA A 78 -6.24 -8.92 14.17
N GLN A 79 -6.67 -9.62 13.12
CA GLN A 79 -7.74 -10.60 13.18
C GLN A 79 -7.28 -11.91 13.83
N ALA A 80 -5.97 -12.18 13.80
CA ALA A 80 -5.35 -13.26 14.58
C ALA A 80 -5.26 -12.97 16.09
N GLY A 81 -5.88 -11.88 16.58
CA GLY A 81 -5.93 -11.51 18.01
C GLY A 81 -4.69 -10.76 18.48
N GLY A 82 -3.89 -10.25 17.56
CA GLY A 82 -2.56 -9.76 17.85
C GLY A 82 -2.41 -8.25 17.89
N TYR A 83 -3.14 -7.56 18.77
CA TYR A 83 -2.85 -6.16 19.14
C TYR A 83 -2.87 -5.91 20.64
N GLY A 84 -2.00 -5.00 21.07
CA GLY A 84 -1.76 -4.61 22.44
C GLY A 84 -1.41 -3.13 22.42
N THR A 85 -1.94 -2.37 23.36
CA THR A 85 -1.65 -0.93 23.46
C THR A 85 -0.42 -0.73 24.32
N ASP A 86 0.56 0.01 23.82
CA ASP A 86 1.70 0.47 24.62
C ASP A 86 1.23 1.48 25.70
N GLU A 87 2.05 1.76 26.71
CA GLU A 87 1.76 2.68 27.83
C GLU A 87 1.44 4.12 27.37
N LEU A 88 1.79 4.44 26.12
CA LEU A 88 1.52 5.72 25.44
C LEU A 88 0.25 5.69 24.55
N GLY A 89 -0.53 4.61 24.56
CA GLY A 89 -1.78 4.48 23.79
C GLY A 89 -1.59 4.14 22.31
N ASN A 90 -0.36 3.80 21.90
CA ASN A 90 -0.08 3.37 20.54
C ASN A 90 -0.47 1.89 20.36
N VAL A 91 -1.19 1.56 19.28
CA VAL A 91 -1.50 0.18 18.94
C VAL A 91 -0.21 -0.50 18.47
N VAL A 92 0.20 -1.58 19.15
CA VAL A 92 1.37 -2.41 18.84
C VAL A 92 0.87 -3.83 18.53
N GLY A 93 1.50 -4.50 17.56
CA GLY A 93 1.26 -5.92 17.28
C GLY A 93 1.50 -6.76 18.54
N ASN A 94 0.44 -7.30 19.14
CA ASN A 94 0.57 -8.22 20.28
C ASN A 94 0.75 -9.62 19.70
N ILE A 95 1.97 -10.11 19.63
CA ILE A 95 2.18 -11.52 19.29
C ILE A 95 1.66 -12.33 20.48
N VAL A 96 0.45 -12.88 20.39
CA VAL A 96 -0.06 -13.83 21.37
C VAL A 96 0.73 -15.13 21.22
N THR A 97 1.75 -15.32 22.07
CA THR A 97 2.42 -16.62 22.24
C THR A 97 2.36 -17.11 23.69
N SER A 98 1.36 -16.68 24.46
CA SER A 98 1.07 -17.31 25.76
C SER A 98 0.38 -18.66 25.56
N LYS A 99 1.18 -19.72 25.46
CA LYS A 99 0.75 -21.04 25.95
C LYS A 99 1.21 -21.14 27.40
N THR A 100 0.26 -21.03 28.32
CA THR A 100 0.49 -21.26 29.75
C THR A 100 0.89 -22.71 29.98
N ALA A 101 2.17 -22.95 30.22
CA ALA A 101 2.68 -24.19 30.77
C ALA A 101 3.71 -23.84 31.85
N GLY A 102 3.26 -23.80 33.11
CA GLY A 102 4.08 -23.97 34.30
C GLY A 102 5.25 -22.99 34.54
N ALA A 103 5.01 -22.05 35.44
CA ALA A 103 5.96 -21.52 36.43
C ALA A 103 7.10 -20.56 36.06
N GLU A 104 7.55 -20.35 34.81
CA GLU A 104 8.57 -19.31 34.55
C GLU A 104 8.33 -18.55 33.25
N SER A 105 7.97 -17.27 33.37
CA SER A 105 7.71 -16.37 32.24
C SER A 105 9.01 -15.70 31.78
N ILE A 106 9.50 -16.06 30.60
CA ILE A 106 10.57 -15.31 29.91
C ILE A 106 9.92 -14.49 28.80
N SER A 107 9.67 -13.22 29.06
CA SER A 107 9.11 -12.30 28.06
C SER A 107 10.20 -11.89 27.08
N PHE A 108 10.15 -12.39 25.84
CA PHE A 108 11.01 -11.91 24.75
C PHE A 108 10.25 -10.85 23.96
N SER A 109 10.50 -9.56 24.24
CA SER A 109 9.94 -8.47 23.44
C SER A 109 10.74 -8.32 22.14
N ALA A 110 10.33 -9.02 21.10
CA ALA A 110 10.68 -8.61 19.75
C ALA A 110 9.75 -7.45 19.37
N THR A 111 10.12 -6.23 19.76
CA THR A 111 9.43 -5.00 19.35
C THR A 111 9.59 -4.83 17.85
N SER A 112 8.70 -5.43 17.06
CA SER A 112 8.57 -5.08 15.66
C SER A 112 7.83 -3.74 15.61
N SER A 113 8.59 -2.67 15.41
CA SER A 113 8.16 -1.28 15.28
C SER A 113 7.36 -1.05 13.98
N VAL A 114 6.38 -1.90 13.68
CA VAL A 114 5.53 -1.75 12.48
C VAL A 114 4.59 -0.56 12.69
N LYS A 115 5.14 0.62 12.38
CA LYS A 115 4.52 1.86 11.93
C LYS A 115 3.05 2.02 12.33
N SER A 116 2.84 2.82 13.38
CA SER A 116 1.53 3.24 13.90
C SER A 116 0.51 3.69 12.84
N ALA A 117 0.97 4.21 11.69
CA ALA A 117 0.10 4.66 10.60
C ALA A 117 -0.54 3.52 9.78
N VAL A 118 0.16 2.40 9.57
CA VAL A 118 -0.40 1.26 8.81
C VAL A 118 -1.36 0.46 9.70
N LEU A 119 -1.06 0.40 11.00
CA LEU A 119 -1.93 -0.21 11.99
C LEU A 119 -3.22 0.58 12.22
N SER A 120 -3.17 1.91 12.26
CA SER A 120 -4.38 2.74 12.32
C SER A 120 -5.19 2.72 11.03
N ALA A 121 -4.56 2.39 9.91
CA ALA A 121 -5.26 2.13 8.65
C ALA A 121 -5.88 0.72 8.59
N ALA A 122 -5.48 -0.22 9.46
CA ALA A 122 -6.11 -1.53 9.55
C ALA A 122 -7.48 -1.39 10.23
N GLY A 123 -8.54 -1.36 9.42
CA GLY A 123 -9.93 -1.19 9.89
C GLY A 123 -10.59 0.15 9.53
N ASP A 124 -9.82 1.19 9.19
CA ASP A 124 -10.36 2.50 8.76
C ASP A 124 -10.16 2.74 7.27
N THR A 125 -11.24 2.60 6.50
CA THR A 125 -11.22 2.78 5.03
C THR A 125 -10.75 4.17 4.60
N GLN A 126 -11.02 5.22 5.39
CA GLN A 126 -10.57 6.58 5.10
C GLN A 126 -9.05 6.73 5.28
N ALA A 127 -8.48 6.14 6.32
CA ALA A 127 -7.05 6.17 6.58
C ALA A 127 -6.27 5.39 5.50
N GLN A 128 -6.79 4.23 5.07
CA GLN A 128 -6.25 3.48 3.93
C GLN A 128 -6.23 4.33 2.66
N ASN A 129 -7.34 4.99 2.35
CA ASN A 129 -7.44 5.85 1.17
C ASN A 129 -6.45 7.00 1.20
N ARG A 130 -6.25 7.61 2.38
CA ARG A 130 -5.28 8.68 2.57
C ARG A 130 -3.85 8.21 2.35
N LEU A 131 -3.45 7.06 2.93
CA LEU A 131 -2.10 6.52 2.74
C LEU A 131 -1.84 6.15 1.27
N CYS A 132 -2.81 5.52 0.62
CA CYS A 132 -2.71 5.21 -0.81
C CYS A 132 -2.59 6.50 -1.64
N TYR A 133 -3.32 7.57 -1.26
CA TYR A 133 -3.23 8.85 -1.95
C TYR A 133 -1.88 9.53 -1.76
N GLU A 134 -1.37 9.58 -0.53
CA GLU A 134 -0.07 10.20 -0.23
C GLU A 134 1.07 9.50 -0.98
N THR A 135 1.04 8.17 -1.05
CA THR A 135 2.03 7.39 -1.81
C THR A 135 1.90 7.54 -3.32
N ALA A 136 0.68 7.49 -3.87
CA ALA A 136 0.45 7.74 -5.30
C ALA A 136 0.91 9.16 -5.70
N ARG A 137 0.65 10.15 -4.85
CA ARG A 137 0.96 11.55 -5.10
C ARG A 137 2.46 11.80 -5.26
N GLU A 138 3.32 11.07 -4.55
CA GLU A 138 4.78 11.21 -4.67
C GLU A 138 5.26 10.93 -6.09
N TYR A 139 4.67 9.94 -6.77
CA TYR A 139 5.04 9.55 -8.12
C TYR A 139 4.30 10.32 -9.21
N LEU A 140 3.04 10.69 -8.95
CA LEU A 140 2.16 11.37 -9.92
C LEU A 140 2.27 12.90 -9.88
N ALA A 141 2.96 13.47 -8.89
CA ALA A 141 3.20 14.91 -8.84
C ALA A 141 3.95 15.41 -10.09
N GLY A 142 3.33 16.36 -10.79
CA GLY A 142 3.90 16.92 -12.02
C GLY A 142 3.80 16.03 -13.25
N VAL A 143 3.04 14.92 -13.18
CA VAL A 143 2.75 14.09 -14.37
C VAL A 143 1.56 14.70 -15.11
N THR A 144 1.79 15.00 -16.38
CA THR A 144 0.77 15.51 -17.30
C THR A 144 0.24 14.39 -18.18
N ASP A 145 -1.05 14.47 -18.46
CA ASP A 145 -1.70 13.70 -19.51
C ASP A 145 -1.36 14.27 -20.90
N ASP A 146 -1.77 13.59 -21.97
CA ASP A 146 -1.49 13.98 -23.36
C ASP A 146 -2.09 15.35 -23.73
N CYS A 147 -3.12 15.79 -22.99
CA CYS A 147 -3.70 17.14 -23.11
C CYS A 147 -2.94 18.22 -22.31
N GLY A 148 -1.83 17.89 -21.66
CA GLY A 148 -1.05 18.82 -20.83
C GLY A 148 -1.66 19.12 -19.45
N VAL A 149 -2.72 18.42 -19.06
CA VAL A 149 -3.37 18.58 -17.75
C VAL A 149 -2.71 17.64 -16.73
N LEU A 150 -2.49 18.12 -15.51
CA LEU A 150 -1.92 17.30 -14.44
C LEU A 150 -2.91 16.19 -14.04
N LEU A 151 -2.43 14.96 -13.89
CA LEU A 151 -3.28 13.80 -13.56
C LEU A 151 -4.00 13.93 -12.22
N LEU A 152 -3.36 14.59 -11.25
CA LEU A 152 -3.93 14.85 -9.91
C LEU A 152 -4.75 16.14 -9.84
N TYR A 153 -5.05 16.77 -10.97
CA TYR A 153 -5.79 18.02 -11.00
C TYR A 153 -7.30 17.77 -10.84
N ALA A 154 -7.83 18.20 -9.70
CA ALA A 154 -9.24 18.05 -9.34
C ALA A 154 -10.20 19.06 -10.03
N GLY A 155 -9.69 19.88 -10.95
CA GLY A 155 -10.45 21.02 -11.49
C GLY A 155 -10.38 22.23 -10.56
N LEU A 156 -10.42 23.43 -11.16
CA LEU A 156 -10.83 24.66 -10.48
C LEU A 156 -12.27 24.95 -10.92
#